data_AF-A0A0L6DGG7-F1
#
_entry.id   AF-A0A0L6DGG7-F1
#
_cell.length_a   1.000
_cell.length_b   1.000
_cell.length_c   1.000
_cell.angle_alpha   90.00
_cell.angle_beta   90.00
_cell.angle_gamma   90.00
#
_symmetry.space_group_name_H-M   'P 1'
#
loop_
_entity.id
_entity.type
_entity.pdbx_description
1 polymer ?
#
loop_
_entity_poly.entity_id
_entity_poly.type
_entity_poly.pdbx_seq_one_letter_code
_entity_poly.pdbx_strand_id
1 'polypeptide(L)' 'MTSSPSFDFGPHPLLTAKDIDSNLAPQPHFLKSEAVRIQICMSDAVGMKLLAVHKVRLEPRVESSVHQSPI' A
#
# COMPACT_ATOMS: atom_id res chain seq x y z
N MET A 1 -41.00 -1.38 -7.65
CA MET A 1 -39.85 -1.82 -6.83
C MET A 1 -38.83 -2.42 -7.78
N THR A 2 -37.84 -1.64 -8.22
CA THR A 2 -36.78 -2.14 -9.11
C THR A 2 -35.61 -2.58 -8.23
N SER A 3 -35.43 -3.88 -8.06
CA SER A 3 -34.23 -4.43 -7.42
C SER A 3 -33.00 -4.06 -8.25
N SER A 4 -32.06 -3.33 -7.67
CA SER A 4 -30.76 -3.07 -8.29
C SER A 4 -30.08 -4.40 -8.63
N PRO A 5 -29.44 -4.53 -9.81
CA PRO A 5 -28.71 -5.74 -10.13
C PRO A 5 -27.55 -5.89 -9.13
N SER A 6 -27.55 -7.01 -8.40
CA SER A 6 -26.40 -7.44 -7.62
C SER A 6 -25.28 -7.79 -8.60
N PHE A 7 -24.29 -6.91 -8.71
CA PHE A 7 -23.06 -7.21 -9.45
C PHE A 7 -22.29 -8.27 -8.68
N ASP A 8 -22.23 -9.48 -9.25
CA ASP A 8 -21.35 -10.53 -8.76
C ASP A 8 -19.93 -10.24 -9.27
N PHE A 9 -19.08 -9.69 -8.39
CA PHE A 9 -17.69 -9.35 -8.71
C PHE A 9 -16.77 -10.58 -8.71
N GLY A 10 -17.32 -11.78 -8.52
CA GLY A 10 -16.53 -12.98 -8.26
C GLY A 10 -15.81 -12.90 -6.90
N PRO A 11 -15.06 -13.94 -6.53
CA PRO A 11 -14.24 -13.88 -5.32
C PRO A 11 -13.23 -12.74 -5.44
N HIS A 12 -13.13 -11.90 -4.41
CA HIS A 12 -12.08 -10.89 -4.33
C HIS A 12 -10.71 -11.58 -4.48
N PRO A 13 -9.83 -11.07 -5.37
CA PRO A 13 -8.55 -11.72 -5.63
C PRO A 13 -7.73 -11.76 -4.34
N LEU A 14 -7.36 -12.96 -3.93
CA LEU A 14 -6.56 -13.19 -2.74
C LEU A 14 -5.09 -12.91 -3.07
N LEU A 15 -4.53 -11.90 -2.42
CA LEU A 15 -3.10 -11.59 -2.54
C LEU A 15 -2.31 -12.51 -1.59
N THR A 16 -1.48 -13.39 -2.14
CA THR A 16 -0.71 -14.33 -1.32
C THR A 16 0.47 -13.63 -0.63
N ALA A 17 0.96 -14.19 0.47
CA ALA A 17 2.15 -13.67 1.14
C ALA A 17 3.36 -13.58 0.20
N LYS A 18 3.52 -14.58 -0.68
CA LYS A 18 4.59 -14.62 -1.68
C LYS A 18 4.49 -13.44 -2.64
N ASP A 19 3.29 -13.16 -3.15
CA ASP A 19 3.06 -12.06 -4.11
C ASP A 19 3.26 -10.70 -3.44
N ILE A 20 2.84 -10.56 -2.17
CA ILE A 20 3.08 -9.36 -1.37
C ILE A 20 4.59 -9.11 -1.26
N ASP A 21 5.35 -10.13 -0.86
CA ASP A 21 6.77 -10.00 -0.59
C ASP A 21 7.60 -9.80 -1.86
N SER A 22 7.21 -10.41 -2.98
CA SER A 22 7.90 -10.24 -4.26
C SER A 22 7.70 -8.86 -4.89
N ASN A 23 6.64 -8.15 -4.51
CA ASN A 23 6.29 -6.83 -5.05
C ASN A 23 6.66 -5.67 -4.12
N LEU A 24 7.35 -5.94 -3.02
CA LEU A 24 7.91 -4.90 -2.16
C LEU A 24 9.00 -4.13 -2.92
N ALA A 25 8.81 -2.82 -3.08
CA ALA A 25 9.73 -1.96 -3.83
C ALA A 25 10.12 -0.71 -3.02
N PRO A 26 11.36 -0.20 -3.19
CA PRO A 26 11.78 1.04 -2.56
C PRO A 26 10.99 2.23 -3.11
N GLN A 27 10.55 3.10 -2.21
CA GLN A 27 9.77 4.29 -2.49
C GLN A 27 10.36 5.46 -1.69
N PRO A 28 11.24 6.27 -2.30
CA PRO A 28 11.85 7.42 -1.63
C PRO A 28 10.80 8.51 -1.37
N HIS A 29 10.92 9.22 -0.24
CA HIS A 29 10.09 10.39 0.02
C HIS A 29 10.49 11.55 -0.90
N PHE A 30 9.50 12.22 -1.49
CA PHE A 30 9.74 13.27 -2.49
C PHE A 30 10.48 14.51 -1.96
N LEU A 31 10.38 14.82 -0.67
CA LEU A 31 11.11 15.94 -0.02
C LEU A 31 12.40 15.52 0.70
N LYS A 32 12.57 14.22 0.98
CA LYS A 32 13.65 13.70 1.83
C LYS A 32 14.10 12.36 1.24
N SER A 33 14.97 12.40 0.24
CA SER A 33 15.30 11.23 -0.58
C SER A 33 15.98 10.11 0.22
N GLU A 34 16.61 10.43 1.35
CA GLU A 34 17.17 9.47 2.31
C GLU A 34 16.10 8.74 3.14
N ALA A 35 14.88 9.28 3.24
CA ALA A 35 13.75 8.60 3.84
C ALA A 35 13.13 7.63 2.83
N VAL A 36 13.68 6.42 2.77
CA VAL A 36 13.22 5.36 1.86
C VAL A 36 12.41 4.33 2.62
N ARG A 37 11.18 4.08 2.15
CA ARG A 37 10.36 2.96 2.61
C ARG A 37 10.34 1.87 1.55
N ILE A 38 10.37 0.60 1.96
CA ILE A 38 10.12 -0.52 1.06
C ILE A 38 8.64 -0.86 1.20
N GLN A 39 7.85 -0.72 0.15
CA GLN A 39 6.40 -0.89 0.26
C GLN A 39 5.75 -1.50 -0.99
N ILE A 40 4.52 -1.97 -0.78
CA ILE A 40 3.54 -2.33 -1.81
C ILE A 40 2.19 -1.72 -1.44
N CYS A 41 1.45 -1.19 -2.43
CA CYS A 41 0.03 -0.90 -2.27
C CYS A 41 -0.79 -2.16 -2.59
N MET A 42 -1.31 -2.82 -1.57
CA MET A 42 -2.08 -4.06 -1.72
C MET A 42 -3.41 -3.79 -2.42
N SER A 43 -4.03 -2.64 -2.16
CA SER A 43 -5.25 -2.21 -2.84
C SER A 43 -5.05 -2.09 -4.36
N ASP A 44 -3.95 -1.49 -4.80
CA ASP A 44 -3.65 -1.36 -6.22
C ASP A 44 -3.40 -2.74 -6.85
N ALA A 45 -2.71 -3.64 -6.13
CA ALA A 45 -2.44 -5.00 -6.58
C ALA A 45 -3.72 -5.83 -6.83
N VAL A 46 -4.83 -5.48 -6.18
CA VAL A 46 -6.14 -6.12 -6.37
C VAL A 46 -7.15 -5.24 -7.13
N GLY A 47 -6.73 -4.08 -7.65
CA GLY A 47 -7.58 -3.18 -8.44
C GLY A 47 -8.60 -2.35 -7.64
N MET A 48 -8.41 -2.20 -6.33
CA MET A 48 -9.24 -1.33 -5.48
C MET A 48 -8.85 0.14 -5.63
N LYS A 49 -9.83 1.04 -5.72
CA LYS A 49 -9.60 2.47 -6.04
C LYS A 49 -9.96 3.47 -4.94
N LEU A 50 -10.78 3.09 -3.97
CA LEU A 50 -11.34 4.03 -2.96
C LEU A 50 -10.64 3.98 -1.60
N LEU A 51 -9.80 2.96 -1.37
CA LEU A 51 -9.06 2.77 -0.14
C LEU A 51 -7.69 2.21 -0.47
N ALA A 52 -6.64 2.82 0.07
CA ALA A 52 -5.27 2.37 -0.10
C ALA A 52 -4.80 1.64 1.17
N VAL A 53 -4.38 0.38 1.01
CA VAL A 53 -3.79 -0.42 2.08
C VAL A 53 -2.36 -0.75 1.70
N HIS A 54 -1.40 -0.35 2.53
CA HIS A 54 0.02 -0.53 2.26
C HIS A 54 0.66 -1.49 3.26
N LYS A 55 1.47 -2.44 2.76
CA LYS A 55 2.48 -3.11 3.59
C LYS A 55 3.77 -2.33 3.44
N VAL A 56 4.32 -1.89 4.57
CA VAL A 56 5.53 -1.06 4.61
C VAL A 56 6.57 -1.72 5.49
N ARG A 57 7.81 -1.75 5.01
CA ARG A 57 9.01 -2.10 5.76
C ARG A 57 9.94 -0.90 5.79
N LEU A 58 10.43 -0.59 6.98
CA LEU A 58 11.47 0.39 7.22
C LEU A 58 12.71 -0.34 7.70
N GLU A 59 13.87 0.07 7.21
CA GLU A 59 15.13 -0.39 7.79
C GLU A 59 15.34 0.25 9.17
N PRO A 60 16.10 -0.39 10.07
CA PRO A 60 16.36 0.17 11.39
C PRO A 60 16.87 1.62 11.30
N ARG A 61 16.32 2.49 12.14
CA ARG A 61 16.71 3.91 12.24
C ARG A 61 16.37 4.75 11.00
N VAL A 62 15.61 4.22 10.04
CA VAL A 62 15.06 4.98 8.90
C VAL A 62 13.62 5.38 9.21
N GLU A 63 13.30 6.66 9.02
CA GLU A 63 11.96 7.19 9.23
C GLU A 63 11.08 7.03 7.98
N SER A 64 9.79 6.75 8.17
CA SER A 64 8.79 6.72 7.08
C SER A 64 8.39 8.10 6.55
N SER A 65 8.96 9.17 7.12
CA SER A 65 8.61 10.61 7.05
C SER A 65 7.36 11.03 7.84
N VAL A 66 7.60 11.80 8.93
CA VAL A 66 7.10 13.16 9.32
C VAL A 66 7.10 13.27 10.86
N HIS A 67 8.13 13.94 11.40
CA HIS A 67 7.96 14.91 12.50
C HIS A 67 9.13 15.92 12.48
N GLN A 68 8.93 17.06 11.85
CA GLN A 68 9.68 18.27 12.23
C GLN A 68 8.72 19.14 13.04
N SER A 69 8.58 18.83 14.32
CA SER A 69 8.20 19.86 15.30
C SER A 69 9.51 20.34 15.91
N PRO A 70 9.88 21.62 15.77
CA PRO A 70 11.01 22.16 16.51
C PRO A 70 10.65 22.11 18.01
N ILE A 71 11.54 21.54 18.81
CA ILE A 71 11.60 21.80 20.26
C ILE A 71 12.30 23.13 20.45
#